data_AF-A0A497FHV1-F1
#
_entry.id   AF-A0A497FHV1-F1
#
_cell.length_a   1.000
_cell.length_b   1.000
_cell.length_c   1.000
_cell.angle_alpha   90.00
_cell.angle_beta   90.00
_cell.angle_gamma   90.00
#
_symmetry.space_group_name_H-M   'P 1'
#
loop_
_entity.id
_entity.type
_entity.pdbx_description
1 polymer ?
#
loop_
_entity_poly.entity_id
_entity_poly.type
_entity_poly.pdbx_seq_one_letter_code
_entity_poly.pdbx_strand_id
1 'polypeptide(L)' 'MSKEEKVELIDAVISVLRFSPTFTKRDEKRVKKIFKKLEVEDLTYLANIFDELYEYLKNTLESEKR' A
#
# COMPACT_ATOMS: atom_id res chain seq x y z
N MET A 1 18.71 7.41 1.57
CA MET A 1 17.67 6.79 0.74
C MET A 1 17.35 7.66 -0.47
N SER A 2 17.26 7.06 -1.64
CA SER A 2 16.97 7.69 -2.93
C SER A 2 15.48 7.98 -3.08
N LYS A 3 15.10 8.96 -3.91
CA LYS A 3 13.68 9.25 -4.21
C LYS A 3 12.93 8.03 -4.75
N GLU A 4 13.64 7.08 -5.36
CA GLU A 4 13.14 5.82 -5.90
C GLU A 4 12.62 4.89 -4.81
N GLU A 5 13.36 4.68 -3.71
CA GLU A 5 12.92 3.84 -2.58
C GLU A 5 11.61 4.36 -1.97
N LYS A 6 11.46 5.69 -1.87
CA LYS A 6 10.21 6.30 -1.39
C LYS A 6 9.04 6.06 -2.34
N VAL A 7 9.28 5.97 -3.65
CA VAL A 7 8.23 5.67 -4.62
C VAL A 7 7.80 4.20 -4.51
N GLU A 8 8.75 3.29 -4.33
CA GLU A 8 8.47 1.86 -4.13
C GLU A 8 7.63 1.61 -2.89
N LEU A 9 7.98 2.22 -1.76
CA LEU A 9 7.20 2.13 -0.51
C LEU A 9 5.77 2.68 -0.68
N ILE A 10 5.60 3.76 -1.44
CA ILE A 10 4.27 4.30 -1.75
C ILE A 10 3.46 3.32 -2.60
N ASP A 11 4.07 2.76 -3.64
CA ASP A 11 3.38 1.86 -4.55
C ASP A 11 3.02 0.52 -3.88
N ALA A 12 3.84 0.04 -2.93
CA ALA A 12 3.53 -1.10 -2.08
C ALA A 12 2.21 -0.89 -1.33
N VAL A 13 2.10 0.20 -0.55
CA VAL A 13 0.86 0.51 0.19
C VAL A 13 -0.35 0.70 -0.74
N ILE A 14 -0.16 1.38 -1.88
CA ILE A 14 -1.22 1.61 -2.87
C ILE A 14 -1.75 0.29 -3.46
N SER A 15 -0.86 -0.69 -3.66
CA SER A 15 -1.24 -1.99 -4.24
C SER A 15 -2.28 -2.72 -3.38
N VAL A 16 -2.14 -2.63 -2.06
CA VAL A 16 -3.05 -3.24 -1.08
C VAL A 16 -4.37 -2.48 -1.02
N LEU A 17 -4.33 -1.13 -1.05
CA LEU A 17 -5.55 -0.32 -1.05
C LEU A 17 -6.45 -0.59 -2.25
N ARG A 18 -5.87 -1.01 -3.40
CA ARG A 18 -6.62 -1.39 -4.60
C ARG A 18 -7.46 -2.67 -4.45
N PHE A 19 -7.28 -3.46 -3.38
CA PHE A 19 -8.19 -4.57 -3.07
C PHE A 19 -9.57 -4.09 -2.64
N SER A 20 -9.68 -2.86 -2.11
CA SER A 20 -10.97 -2.31 -1.76
C SER A 20 -11.73 -1.90 -3.03
N PRO A 21 -12.97 -2.39 -3.25
CA PRO A 21 -13.78 -1.98 -4.40
C PRO A 21 -14.19 -0.50 -4.35
N THR A 22 -14.07 0.13 -3.17
CA THR A 22 -14.35 1.55 -2.97
C THR A 22 -13.15 2.45 -3.27
N PHE A 23 -11.95 1.88 -3.44
CA PHE A 23 -10.74 2.65 -3.67
C PHE A 23 -10.65 3.13 -5.12
N THR A 24 -10.80 4.44 -5.33
CA THR A 24 -10.85 5.01 -6.68
C THR A 24 -9.50 5.55 -7.14
N LYS A 25 -9.37 5.80 -8.46
CA LYS A 25 -8.20 6.51 -9.03
C LYS A 25 -8.00 7.92 -8.43
N ARG A 26 -9.07 8.56 -7.95
CA ARG A 26 -8.99 9.86 -7.28
C ARG A 26 -8.33 9.71 -5.90
N ASP A 27 -8.68 8.66 -5.18
CA ASP A 27 -8.10 8.33 -3.88
C ASP A 27 -6.64 7.96 -4.03
N GLU A 28 -6.29 7.16 -5.05
CA GLU A 28 -4.88 6.85 -5.37
C GLU A 28 -4.03 8.12 -5.51
N LYS A 29 -4.49 9.09 -6.30
CA LYS A 29 -3.79 10.37 -6.48
C LYS A 29 -3.67 11.17 -5.18
N ARG A 30 -4.69 11.12 -4.32
CA ARG A 30 -4.68 11.83 -3.02
C ARG A 30 -3.73 11.16 -2.03
N VAL A 31 -3.81 9.84 -1.90
CA VAL A 31 -2.95 9.03 -1.03
C VAL A 31 -1.48 9.19 -1.43
N LYS A 32 -1.16 9.10 -2.74
CA LYS A 32 0.20 9.37 -3.23
C LYS A 32 0.71 10.76 -2.84
N LYS A 33 -0.14 11.79 -2.86
CA LYS A 33 0.23 13.15 -2.41
C LYS A 33 0.45 13.23 -0.90
N ILE A 34 -0.30 12.47 -0.11
CA ILE A 34 -0.14 12.40 1.35
C ILE A 34 1.17 11.69 1.68
N PHE A 35 1.39 10.49 1.15
CA PHE A 35 2.59 9.70 1.45
C PHE A 35 3.90 10.34 0.98
N LYS A 36 3.87 11.11 -0.12
CA LYS A 36 5.05 11.91 -0.52
C LYS A 36 5.53 12.89 0.56
N LYS A 37 4.64 13.33 1.45
CA LYS A 37 4.94 14.27 2.54
C LYS A 37 5.44 13.58 3.81
N LEU A 38 5.21 12.27 3.97
CA LEU A 38 5.65 11.52 5.14
C LEU A 38 7.16 11.39 5.18
N GLU A 39 7.72 11.24 6.37
CA GLU A 39 9.11 10.84 6.51
C GLU A 39 9.30 9.40 6.02
N VAL A 40 10.53 9.05 5.66
CA VAL A 40 10.78 7.73 5.07
C VAL A 40 10.55 6.64 6.10
N GLU A 41 10.92 6.87 7.36
CA GLU A 41 10.72 5.94 8.46
C GLU A 41 9.24 5.61 8.68
N ASP A 42 8.37 6.63 8.70
CA ASP A 42 6.91 6.47 8.78
C ASP A 42 6.37 5.66 7.60
N LEU A 43 6.85 5.97 6.40
CA LEU A 43 6.42 5.32 5.18
C LEU A 43 6.86 3.85 5.13
N THR A 44 8.07 3.55 5.58
CA THR A 44 8.60 2.18 5.71
C THR A 44 7.77 1.39 6.72
N TYR A 45 7.46 1.99 7.87
CA TYR A 45 6.60 1.35 8.86
C TYR A 45 5.22 1.00 8.29
N LEU A 46 4.61 1.95 7.57
CA LEU A 46 3.34 1.72 6.88
C LEU A 46 3.44 0.61 5.82
N ALA A 47 4.47 0.63 4.97
CA ALA A 47 4.66 -0.38 3.94
C ALA A 47 4.72 -1.80 4.54
N ASN A 48 5.47 -1.98 5.63
CA ASN A 48 5.56 -3.27 6.32
C ASN A 48 4.20 -3.78 6.84
N ILE A 49 3.40 -2.90 7.44
CA ILE A 49 2.05 -3.27 7.91
C ILE A 49 1.14 -3.65 6.74
N PHE A 50 1.21 -2.88 5.65
CA PHE A 50 0.38 -3.13 4.48
C PHE A 50 0.79 -4.42 3.75
N ASP A 51 2.07 -4.75 3.71
CA ASP A 51 2.56 -6.02 3.14
C ASP A 51 2.03 -7.22 3.95
N GLU A 52 2.07 -7.16 5.29
CA GLU A 52 1.47 -8.21 6.14
C GLU A 52 -0.04 -8.34 5.90
N LEU A 53 -0.75 -7.21 5.78
CA LEU A 53 -2.18 -7.20 5.45
C LEU A 53 -2.46 -7.80 4.06
N TYR A 54 -1.61 -7.50 3.07
CA TYR A 54 -1.74 -8.06 1.72
C TYR A 54 -1.59 -9.58 1.73
N GLU A 55 -0.58 -10.11 2.44
CA GLU A 55 -0.40 -11.55 2.58
C GLU A 55 -1.61 -12.20 3.26
N TYR A 56 -2.13 -11.59 4.33
CA TYR A 56 -3.34 -12.06 5.01
C TYR A 56 -4.56 -12.08 4.07
N LEU A 57 -4.81 -10.99 3.35
CA LEU A 57 -5.93 -10.89 2.40
C LEU A 57 -5.79 -11.90 1.26
N LYS A 58 -4.59 -12.05 0.70
CA LYS A 58 -4.32 -13.01 -0.36
C LYS A 58 -4.58 -14.44 0.11
N ASN A 59 -4.06 -14.83 1.26
CA ASN A 59 -4.26 -16.17 1.83
C ASN A 59 -5.74 -16.44 2.14
N THR A 60 -6.47 -15.44 2.63
CA THR A 60 -7.91 -15.55 2.92
C THR A 60 -8.71 -15.76 1.62
N LEU A 61 -8.44 -14.96 0.59
CA LEU A 61 -9.10 -15.05 -0.72
C LEU A 61 -8.77 -16.34 -1.49
N GLU A 62 -7.57 -16.90 -1.30
CA GLU A 62 -7.19 -18.20 -1.88
C GLU A 62 -7.84 -19.37 -1.13
N SER A 63 -8.06 -19.23 0.18
CA SER A 63 -8.72 -20.25 1.02
C SER A 63 -10.22 -20.35 0.75
N GLU A 64 -10.90 -19.24 0.45
CA GLU A 64 -12.32 -19.24 0.06
C GLU A 64 -12.60 -19.86 -1.32
N LYS A 65 -11.56 -20.09 -2.12
CA LYS A 65 -11.67 -20.75 -3.44
C LYS A 65 -11.47 -22.27 -3.41
N ARG A 66 -11.13 -22.85 -2.26
CA ARG A 66 -10.98 -24.30 -2.06
C ARG A 66 -12.21 -24.89 -1.39
#